data_AF-A0A965PH57-F1
#
_entry.id   AF-A0A965PH57-F1
#
_cell.length_a   1.000
_cell.length_b   1.000
_cell.length_c   1.000
_cell.angle_alpha   90.00
_cell.angle_beta   90.00
_cell.angle_gamma   90.00
#
_symmetry.space_group_name_H-M   'P 1'
#
loop_
_entity.id
_entity.type
_entity.pdbx_description
1 polymer ?
#
loop_
_entity_poly.entity_id
_entity_poly.type
_entity_poly.pdbx_seq_one_letter_code
_entity_poly.pdbx_strand_id
1 'polypeptide(L)'
;MGMQTDVKQAHLNGSGFLVKSPVRVKGVSFYGSGTAGTLVLFDTSAAAVSASVTYARSGTTVTVTKTAHGLTSGTVIGIHFATGTGGTATDGTYTITRVDANTFTLTDINTGTITGSPAAVYAVGRWLLTYECDTTDVFQNAPLIPGEGVRALTGVYAYASNIAASQIYYG
;
A
#
# COMPACT_ATOMS: atom_id res chain seq x y z
N MET A 1 19.55 -26.77 6.30
CA MET A 1 19.94 -25.35 6.23
C MET A 1 19.76 -24.94 4.78
N GLY A 2 18.67 -24.24 4.44
CA GLY A 2 18.48 -23.77 3.07
C GLY A 2 19.58 -22.76 2.74
N MET A 3 20.21 -22.89 1.57
CA MET A 3 21.19 -21.93 1.06
C MET A 3 20.60 -20.52 1.14
N GLN A 4 21.25 -19.62 1.85
CA GLN A 4 20.92 -18.20 1.80
C GLN A 4 21.18 -17.72 0.38
N THR A 5 20.11 -17.45 -0.37
CA THR A 5 20.20 -16.84 -1.69
C THR A 5 20.76 -15.43 -1.57
N ASP A 6 21.48 -14.97 -2.60
CA ASP A 6 22.02 -13.62 -2.66
C ASP A 6 20.95 -12.59 -2.31
N VAL A 7 21.25 -11.74 -1.33
CA VAL A 7 20.37 -10.62 -0.97
C VAL A 7 20.66 -9.48 -1.95
N LYS A 8 19.63 -9.10 -2.70
CA LYS A 8 19.65 -7.97 -3.63
C LYS A 8 19.02 -6.75 -2.98
N GLN A 9 19.28 -5.58 -3.57
CA GLN A 9 18.78 -4.30 -3.09
C GLN A 9 18.16 -3.51 -4.23
N ALA A 10 17.12 -2.73 -3.93
CA ALA A 10 16.55 -1.71 -4.82
C ALA A 10 16.26 -0.45 -4.01
N HIS A 11 16.36 0.72 -4.66
CA HIS A 11 16.26 2.04 -4.03
C HIS A 11 15.42 2.99 -4.89
N LEU A 12 14.64 3.86 -4.24
CA LEU A 12 13.88 4.94 -4.86
C LEU A 12 13.84 6.20 -3.98
N ASN A 13 13.80 7.38 -4.61
CA ASN A 13 13.56 8.69 -3.98
C ASN A 13 12.13 9.21 -4.24
N GLY A 14 11.19 8.30 -4.46
CA GLY A 14 9.80 8.61 -4.80
C GLY A 14 9.02 7.35 -5.11
N SER A 15 7.77 7.50 -5.58
CA SER A 15 6.95 6.35 -5.96
C SER A 15 7.47 5.68 -7.23
N GLY A 16 7.45 4.34 -7.29
CA GLY A 16 7.93 3.60 -8.46
C GLY A 16 8.10 2.11 -8.22
N PHE A 17 8.53 1.38 -9.26
CA PHE A 17 8.87 -0.03 -9.14
C PHE A 17 10.27 -0.21 -8.54
N LEU A 18 10.35 -0.95 -7.44
CA LEU A 18 11.60 -1.44 -6.88
C LEU A 18 12.04 -2.73 -7.60
N VAL A 19 11.08 -3.60 -7.94
CA VAL A 19 11.32 -4.87 -8.64
C VAL A 19 10.16 -5.19 -9.58
N LYS A 20 10.44 -5.77 -10.75
CA LYS A 20 9.44 -6.22 -11.74
C LYS A 20 9.50 -7.74 -11.98
N SER A 21 9.61 -8.49 -10.90
CA SER A 21 9.65 -9.96 -10.90
C SER A 21 9.19 -10.50 -9.54
N PRO A 22 8.79 -11.78 -9.46
CA PRO A 22 8.48 -12.42 -8.18
C PRO A 22 9.70 -12.44 -7.26
N VAL A 23 9.55 -11.98 -6.02
CA VAL A 23 10.63 -11.90 -5.01
C VAL A 23 10.06 -12.04 -3.60
N ARG A 24 10.93 -12.25 -2.62
CA ARG A 24 10.60 -12.02 -1.21
C ARG A 24 11.27 -10.75 -0.70
N VAL A 25 10.48 -9.82 -0.17
CA VAL A 25 10.98 -8.64 0.54
C VAL A 25 11.43 -9.08 1.93
N LYS A 26 12.73 -8.95 2.22
CA LYS A 26 13.40 -9.42 3.44
C LYS A 26 13.74 -8.30 4.41
N GLY A 27 13.73 -7.06 3.95
CA GLY A 27 13.92 -5.88 4.78
C GLY A 27 13.54 -4.62 4.03
N VAL A 28 13.23 -3.58 4.79
CA VAL A 28 12.92 -2.25 4.25
C VAL A 28 13.77 -1.23 4.97
N SER A 29 14.22 -0.20 4.25
CA SER A 29 14.77 0.98 4.88
C SER A 29 14.17 2.24 4.25
N PHE A 30 13.82 3.22 5.07
CA PHE A 30 13.17 4.45 4.61
C PHE A 30 13.41 5.58 5.61
N TYR A 31 13.20 6.83 5.16
CA TYR A 31 13.16 8.00 6.03
C TYR A 31 12.22 9.07 5.47
N GLY A 32 11.61 9.84 6.37
CA GLY A 32 10.68 10.90 6.05
C GLY A 32 11.35 12.14 5.46
N SER A 33 10.53 13.00 4.87
CA SER A 33 10.96 14.29 4.28
C SER A 33 10.88 15.48 5.25
N GLY A 34 10.65 15.24 6.54
CA GLY A 34 10.35 16.27 7.53
C GLY A 34 8.86 16.62 7.62
N THR A 35 8.00 15.75 7.10
CA THR A 35 6.53 15.80 7.19
C THR A 35 6.05 14.37 7.37
N ALA A 36 5.02 14.18 8.20
CA ALA A 36 4.42 12.87 8.41
C ALA A 36 4.08 12.21 7.06
N GLY A 37 4.44 10.95 6.90
CA GLY A 37 4.48 10.30 5.61
C GLY A 37 4.20 8.80 5.68
N THR A 38 3.97 8.23 4.52
CA THR A 38 3.60 6.82 4.36
C THR A 38 4.35 6.21 3.19
N LEU A 39 4.95 5.06 3.43
CA LEU A 39 5.47 4.13 2.43
C LEU A 39 4.55 2.91 2.36
N VAL A 40 4.01 2.61 1.18
CA VAL A 40 3.20 1.40 0.95
C VAL A 40 3.85 0.58 -0.15
N LEU A 41 4.05 -0.72 0.08
CA LEU A 41 4.48 -1.64 -0.95
C LEU A 41 3.29 -2.46 -1.48
N PHE A 42 3.15 -2.46 -2.80
CA PHE A 42 2.16 -3.25 -3.51
C PHE A 42 2.83 -4.33 -4.36
N ASP A 43 2.22 -5.51 -4.40
CA ASP A 43 2.51 -6.55 -5.37
C ASP A 43 1.62 -6.38 -6.59
N THR A 44 2.19 -5.76 -7.63
CA THR A 44 1.46 -5.33 -8.81
C THR A 44 2.41 -5.21 -10.01
N SER A 45 1.84 -5.18 -11.21
CA SER A 45 2.52 -4.86 -12.48
C SER A 45 2.23 -3.44 -12.98
N ALA A 46 1.35 -2.69 -12.31
CA ALA A 46 0.96 -1.33 -12.67
C ALA A 46 1.29 -0.33 -11.54
N ALA A 47 1.37 0.95 -11.88
CA ALA A 47 1.53 1.99 -10.86
C ALA A 47 0.29 2.07 -9.96
N ALA A 48 0.49 2.37 -8.68
CA ALA A 48 -0.62 2.60 -7.76
C ALA A 48 -1.42 3.86 -8.16
N VAL A 49 -2.73 3.80 -7.97
CA VAL A 49 -3.68 4.90 -8.19
C VAL A 49 -3.90 5.61 -6.86
N SER A 50 -3.38 6.83 -6.75
CA SER A 50 -3.51 7.69 -5.56
C SER A 50 -4.28 8.99 -5.83
N ALA A 51 -4.30 9.45 -7.08
CA ALA A 51 -4.96 10.70 -7.44
C ALA A 51 -6.48 10.59 -7.33
N SER A 52 -7.08 11.46 -6.50
CA SER A 52 -8.52 11.58 -6.31
C SER A 52 -9.22 10.26 -5.94
N VAL A 53 -8.55 9.44 -5.13
CA VAL A 53 -9.15 8.27 -4.50
C VAL A 53 -9.52 8.65 -3.07
N THR A 54 -10.80 8.54 -2.74
CA THR A 54 -11.30 8.78 -1.38
C THR A 54 -12.16 7.62 -0.91
N TYR A 55 -12.45 7.56 0.39
CA TYR A 55 -13.33 6.53 0.93
C TYR A 55 -14.21 7.02 2.07
N ALA A 56 -15.24 6.23 2.37
CA ALA A 56 -16.03 6.29 3.60
C ALA A 56 -16.33 4.87 4.07
N ARG A 57 -16.64 4.70 5.36
CA ARG A 57 -17.04 3.40 5.92
C ARG A 57 -18.35 3.52 6.70
N SER A 58 -19.25 2.56 6.52
CA SER A 58 -20.46 2.37 7.34
C SER A 58 -20.63 0.90 7.66
N GLY A 59 -20.63 0.57 8.95
CA GLY A 59 -20.49 -0.82 9.37
C GLY A 59 -19.16 -1.39 8.89
N THR A 60 -19.17 -2.56 8.26
CA THR A 60 -18.00 -3.16 7.60
C THR A 60 -17.86 -2.76 6.14
N THR A 61 -18.83 -2.06 5.55
CA THR A 61 -18.77 -1.67 4.14
C THR A 61 -17.95 -0.41 3.97
N VAL A 62 -16.86 -0.52 3.21
CA VAL A 62 -16.06 0.62 2.74
C VAL A 62 -16.48 0.93 1.32
N THR A 63 -16.88 2.18 1.07
CA THR A 63 -17.14 2.70 -0.28
C THR A 63 -15.95 3.53 -0.71
N VAL A 64 -15.27 3.11 -1.76
CA VAL A 64 -14.17 3.85 -2.38
C VAL A 64 -14.70 4.61 -3.59
N THR A 65 -14.35 5.88 -3.68
CA THR A 65 -14.71 6.77 -4.79
C THR A 65 -13.46 7.09 -5.60
N LYS A 66 -13.52 6.81 -6.90
CA LYS A 66 -12.53 7.21 -7.91
C LYS A 66 -13.24 7.29 -9.27
N THR A 67 -13.36 8.50 -9.81
CA THR A 67 -13.96 8.71 -11.14
C THR A 67 -13.27 7.86 -12.20
N ALA A 68 -14.07 7.18 -13.02
CA ALA A 68 -13.59 6.32 -14.10
C ALA A 68 -12.49 5.34 -13.64
N HIS A 69 -12.75 4.57 -12.58
CA HIS A 69 -11.76 3.64 -12.01
C HIS A 69 -11.45 2.45 -12.93
N GLY A 70 -12.33 2.12 -13.89
CA GLY A 70 -12.10 1.06 -14.88
C GLY A 70 -12.09 -0.37 -14.33
N LEU A 71 -12.36 -0.55 -13.04
CA LEU A 71 -12.40 -1.86 -12.37
C LEU A 71 -13.79 -2.51 -12.49
N THR A 72 -13.84 -3.84 -12.47
CA THR A 72 -15.07 -4.64 -12.45
C THR A 72 -15.21 -5.41 -11.13
N SER A 73 -16.43 -5.80 -10.75
CA SER A 73 -16.66 -6.69 -9.60
C SER A 73 -15.80 -7.94 -9.71
N GLY A 74 -15.23 -8.38 -8.58
CA GLY A 74 -14.29 -9.51 -8.52
C GLY A 74 -12.82 -9.11 -8.72
N THR A 75 -12.52 -7.86 -9.09
CA THR A 75 -11.13 -7.38 -9.15
C THR A 75 -10.51 -7.42 -7.75
N VAL A 76 -9.29 -7.95 -7.65
CA VAL A 76 -8.49 -7.93 -6.42
C VAL A 76 -7.57 -6.71 -6.43
N ILE A 77 -7.62 -5.93 -5.35
CA ILE A 77 -6.75 -4.77 -5.15
C ILE A 77 -6.03 -4.85 -3.82
N GLY A 78 -4.82 -4.31 -3.77
CA GLY A 78 -4.20 -3.85 -2.53
C GLY A 78 -4.59 -2.40 -2.30
N ILE A 79 -4.93 -2.02 -1.07
CA ILE A 79 -5.31 -0.66 -0.72
C ILE A 79 -4.73 -0.24 0.63
N HIS A 80 -4.32 1.01 0.71
CA HIS A 80 -3.97 1.72 1.94
C HIS A 80 -4.93 2.89 2.16
N PHE A 81 -5.32 3.12 3.41
CA PHE A 81 -6.29 4.13 3.81
C PHE A 81 -5.65 5.21 4.69
N ALA A 82 -5.84 6.48 4.33
CA ALA A 82 -5.49 7.59 5.22
C ALA A 82 -6.52 7.72 6.34
N THR A 83 -6.10 8.27 7.48
CA THR A 83 -6.97 8.54 8.62
C THR A 83 -8.08 9.55 8.26
N GLY A 84 -9.32 9.22 8.59
CA GLY A 84 -10.48 10.10 8.46
C GLY A 84 -11.12 10.46 9.80
N THR A 85 -12.30 11.09 9.74
CA THR A 85 -13.10 11.33 10.95
C THR A 85 -13.76 10.03 11.38
N GLY A 86 -13.51 9.59 12.61
CA GLY A 86 -13.99 8.30 13.13
C GLY A 86 -12.99 7.14 12.99
N GLY A 87 -11.78 7.41 12.49
CA GLY A 87 -10.67 6.46 12.43
C GLY A 87 -10.25 6.13 10.99
N THR A 88 -9.70 4.94 10.82
CA THR A 88 -9.12 4.46 9.55
C THR A 88 -9.70 3.09 9.20
N ALA A 89 -9.91 2.84 7.91
CA ALA A 89 -10.22 1.49 7.42
C ALA A 89 -8.95 0.62 7.48
N THR A 90 -9.12 -0.70 7.48
CA THR A 90 -7.97 -1.60 7.57
C THR A 90 -7.26 -1.71 6.22
N ASP A 91 -5.95 -1.43 6.18
CA ASP A 91 -5.13 -1.71 5.00
C ASP A 91 -5.16 -3.20 4.64
N GLY A 92 -5.08 -3.52 3.35
CA GLY A 92 -5.01 -4.93 2.96
C GLY A 92 -5.30 -5.21 1.50
N THR A 93 -5.52 -6.50 1.25
CA THR A 93 -5.90 -7.02 -0.07
C THR A 93 -7.37 -7.42 -0.05
N TYR A 94 -8.16 -6.87 -0.96
CA TYR A 94 -9.60 -7.05 -1.00
C TYR A 94 -10.09 -7.38 -2.41
N THR A 95 -11.13 -8.22 -2.48
CA THR A 95 -11.97 -8.37 -3.68
C THR A 95 -13.06 -7.31 -3.65
N ILE A 96 -13.20 -6.53 -4.72
CA ILE A 96 -14.15 -5.42 -4.78
C ILE A 96 -15.48 -5.79 -5.43
N THR A 97 -16.54 -5.09 -5.04
CA THR A 97 -17.82 -5.07 -5.74
C THR A 97 -17.98 -3.72 -6.42
N ARG A 98 -18.07 -3.70 -7.76
CA ARG A 98 -18.31 -2.47 -8.50
C ARG A 98 -19.74 -1.99 -8.22
N VAL A 99 -19.87 -0.70 -7.90
CA VAL A 99 -21.17 -0.04 -7.77
C VAL A 99 -21.52 0.64 -9.09
N ASP A 100 -20.64 1.51 -9.59
CA ASP A 100 -20.81 2.20 -10.87
C ASP A 100 -19.45 2.50 -11.54
N ALA A 101 -19.35 3.51 -12.41
CA ALA A 101 -18.09 3.88 -13.08
C ALA A 101 -17.12 4.66 -12.17
N ASN A 102 -17.61 5.18 -11.06
CA ASN A 102 -16.93 6.12 -10.17
C ASN A 102 -16.76 5.58 -8.75
N THR A 103 -17.43 4.47 -8.40
CA THR A 103 -17.41 3.91 -7.06
C THR A 103 -17.40 2.38 -7.05
N PHE A 104 -16.75 1.84 -6.04
CA PHE A 104 -16.78 0.42 -5.71
C PHE A 104 -16.76 0.23 -4.18
N THR A 105 -17.17 -0.94 -3.72
CA THR A 105 -17.14 -1.30 -2.31
C THR A 105 -16.23 -2.48 -2.02
N LEU A 106 -15.79 -2.57 -0.77
CA LEU A 106 -15.13 -3.72 -0.19
C LEU A 106 -15.63 -3.92 1.25
N THR A 107 -15.42 -5.12 1.78
CA THR A 107 -15.78 -5.45 3.17
C THR A 107 -14.53 -5.41 4.03
N ASP A 108 -14.48 -4.42 4.92
CA ASP A 108 -13.47 -4.32 5.97
C ASP A 108 -13.74 -5.36 7.07
N ILE A 109 -12.69 -5.87 7.69
CA ILE A 109 -12.81 -6.80 8.83
C ILE A 109 -13.37 -6.09 10.08
N ASN A 110 -13.13 -4.79 10.18
CA ASN A 110 -13.58 -3.95 11.28
C ASN A 110 -14.86 -3.21 10.92
N THR A 111 -15.72 -3.00 11.92
CA THR A 111 -16.94 -2.21 11.79
C THR A 111 -16.76 -0.79 12.32
N GLY A 112 -17.42 0.19 11.72
CA GLY A 112 -17.48 1.55 12.25
C GLY A 112 -18.04 2.55 11.25
N THR A 113 -17.93 3.83 11.60
CA THR A 113 -18.34 4.94 10.74
C THR A 113 -17.13 5.83 10.48
N ILE A 114 -16.76 6.00 9.21
CA ILE A 114 -15.68 6.90 8.78
C ILE A 114 -16.26 7.93 7.81
N THR A 115 -16.06 9.21 8.09
CA THR A 115 -16.53 10.36 7.30
C THR A 115 -15.39 11.33 6.98
N GLY A 116 -15.69 12.40 6.23
CA GLY A 116 -14.70 13.42 5.84
C GLY A 116 -13.99 13.15 4.52
N SER A 117 -14.39 12.11 3.78
CA SER A 117 -13.78 11.69 2.51
C SER A 117 -12.25 11.60 2.54
N PRO A 118 -11.65 10.92 3.55
CA PRO A 118 -10.21 10.70 3.59
C PRO A 118 -9.67 10.05 2.32
N ALA A 119 -8.40 10.31 2.03
CA ALA A 119 -7.71 9.75 0.87
C ALA A 119 -7.47 8.24 1.04
N ALA A 120 -7.33 7.54 -0.09
CA ALA A 120 -6.79 6.19 -0.14
C ALA A 120 -5.85 6.05 -1.33
N VAL A 121 -5.08 4.97 -1.38
CA VAL A 121 -4.26 4.60 -2.54
C VAL A 121 -4.40 3.10 -2.78
N TYR A 122 -4.64 2.70 -4.02
CA TYR A 122 -4.77 1.29 -4.37
C TYR A 122 -3.95 0.91 -5.59
N ALA A 123 -3.65 -0.38 -5.72
CA ALA A 123 -3.13 -0.97 -6.94
C ALA A 123 -3.91 -2.24 -7.28
N VAL A 124 -4.15 -2.49 -8.57
CA VAL A 124 -4.63 -3.81 -9.03
C VAL A 124 -3.52 -4.81 -8.73
N GLY A 125 -3.81 -5.79 -7.86
CA GLY A 125 -2.77 -6.59 -7.22
C GLY A 125 -3.02 -6.74 -5.72
N ARG A 126 -1.95 -6.88 -4.95
CA ARG A 126 -2.03 -7.14 -3.50
C ARG A 126 -1.29 -6.07 -2.71
N TRP A 127 -1.78 -5.78 -1.51
CA TRP A 127 -1.04 -5.02 -0.52
C TRP A 127 0.01 -5.94 0.12
N LEU A 128 1.24 -5.46 0.31
CA LEU A 128 2.30 -6.23 0.96
C LEU A 128 2.55 -5.74 2.38
N LEU A 129 2.78 -4.43 2.53
CA LEU A 129 3.15 -3.80 3.80
C LEU A 129 2.99 -2.28 3.73
N THR A 130 2.83 -1.66 4.89
CA THR A 130 2.79 -0.21 5.10
C THR A 130 3.79 0.16 6.19
N TYR A 131 4.50 1.27 6.00
CA TYR A 131 5.27 1.94 7.04
C TYR A 131 4.90 3.41 7.06
N GLU A 132 4.89 4.00 8.24
CA GLU A 132 4.59 5.41 8.46
C GLU A 132 5.77 6.08 9.16
N CYS A 133 5.96 7.36 8.91
CA CYS A 133 6.94 8.20 9.60
C CYS A 133 6.23 9.41 10.20
N ASP A 134 6.67 9.83 11.38
CA ASP A 134 6.28 11.12 11.95
C ASP A 134 6.97 12.29 11.21
N THR A 135 6.49 13.51 11.44
CA THR A 135 7.11 14.74 10.92
C THR A 135 8.59 14.87 11.33
N THR A 136 8.94 14.37 12.52
CA THR A 136 10.32 14.41 13.05
C THR A 136 11.20 13.24 12.60
N ASP A 137 10.63 12.27 11.90
CA ASP A 137 11.30 11.03 11.52
C ASP A 137 12.05 11.18 10.19
N VAL A 138 13.14 11.95 10.25
CA VAL A 138 14.09 12.19 9.15
C VAL A 138 15.32 11.30 9.22
N PHE A 139 15.31 10.31 10.12
CA PHE A 139 16.38 9.34 10.30
C PHE A 139 16.05 8.02 9.61
N GLN A 140 17.08 7.21 9.35
CA GLN A 140 16.89 5.94 8.68
C GLN A 140 16.19 4.94 9.59
N ASN A 141 14.96 4.56 9.23
CA ASN A 141 14.29 3.37 9.74
C ASN A 141 14.74 2.16 8.91
N ALA A 142 15.02 1.02 9.56
CA ALA A 142 15.50 -0.19 8.89
C ALA A 142 14.89 -1.48 9.48
N PRO A 143 13.56 -1.66 9.44
CA PRO A 143 12.93 -2.89 9.93
C PRO A 143 13.36 -4.13 9.12
N LEU A 144 13.77 -5.17 9.85
CA LEU A 144 13.96 -6.51 9.29
C LEU A 144 12.62 -7.24 9.24
N ILE A 145 12.39 -7.98 8.15
CA ILE A 145 11.19 -8.82 8.00
C ILE A 145 11.57 -10.25 8.42
N PRO A 146 10.86 -10.86 9.38
CA PRO A 146 11.21 -12.18 9.88
C PRO A 146 10.96 -13.28 8.83
N GLY A 147 11.54 -14.46 9.09
CA GLY A 147 11.36 -15.65 8.26
C GLY A 147 11.93 -15.46 6.86
N GLU A 148 11.23 -15.99 5.84
CA GLU A 148 11.67 -15.87 4.45
C GLU A 148 11.41 -14.49 3.82
N GLY A 149 10.67 -13.61 4.50
CA GLY A 149 10.22 -12.34 3.96
C GLY A 149 8.82 -12.38 3.33
N VAL A 150 8.31 -11.20 3.00
CA VAL A 150 6.97 -11.03 2.40
C VAL A 150 7.03 -11.36 0.90
N ARG A 151 6.18 -12.28 0.43
CA ARG A 151 6.19 -12.76 -0.97
C ARG A 151 5.42 -11.84 -1.90
N ALA A 152 6.11 -11.28 -2.89
CA ALA A 152 5.53 -10.68 -4.09
C ALA A 152 5.51 -11.71 -5.24
N LEU A 153 4.40 -11.81 -5.95
CA LEU A 153 4.20 -12.76 -7.05
C LEU A 153 4.38 -12.10 -8.42
N THR A 154 4.28 -10.78 -8.50
CA THR A 154 4.28 -10.01 -9.75
C THR A 154 5.45 -9.05 -9.76
N GLY A 155 5.55 -8.21 -8.75
CA GLY A 155 6.57 -7.17 -8.63
C GLY A 155 6.43 -6.44 -7.30
N VAL A 156 7.27 -5.45 -7.05
CA VAL A 156 7.18 -4.60 -5.87
C VAL A 156 7.15 -3.15 -6.32
N TYR A 157 5.99 -2.51 -6.18
CA TYR A 157 5.79 -1.09 -6.39
C TYR A 157 5.74 -0.38 -5.04
N ALA A 158 6.54 0.66 -4.86
CA ALA A 158 6.47 1.56 -3.71
C ALA A 158 5.61 2.78 -4.05
N TYR A 159 4.58 3.02 -3.24
CA TYR A 159 3.97 4.33 -3.10
C TYR A 159 4.62 5.07 -1.95
N ALA A 160 5.12 6.26 -2.22
CA ALA A 160 5.83 7.12 -1.27
C ALA A 160 5.12 8.48 -1.19
N SER A 161 4.57 8.79 -0.01
CA SER A 161 4.00 10.10 0.32
C SER A 161 4.77 10.71 1.47
N ASN A 162 5.41 11.87 1.25
CA ASN A 162 6.33 12.52 2.21
C ASN A 162 7.50 11.64 2.68
N ILE A 163 7.86 10.61 1.91
CA ILE A 163 9.05 9.76 2.11
C ILE A 163 10.16 10.26 1.20
N ALA A 164 11.31 10.62 1.77
CA ALA A 164 12.43 11.18 1.01
C ALA A 164 13.24 10.10 0.27
N ALA A 165 13.35 8.91 0.85
CA ALA A 165 13.83 7.73 0.15
C ALA A 165 13.32 6.44 0.78
N SER A 166 13.29 5.39 -0.03
CA SER A 166 12.97 4.04 0.39
C SER A 166 13.83 3.01 -0.34
N GLN A 167 14.10 1.92 0.34
CA GLN A 167 14.92 0.82 -0.10
C GLN A 167 14.30 -0.49 0.38
N ILE A 168 14.46 -1.54 -0.43
CA ILE A 168 14.18 -2.90 0.00
C ILE A 168 15.41 -3.79 -0.17
N TYR A 169 15.51 -4.78 0.72
CA TYR A 169 16.34 -5.95 0.54
C TYR A 169 15.45 -7.12 0.13
N TYR A 170 15.85 -7.88 -0.88
CA TYR A 170 15.01 -8.96 -1.42
C TYR A 170 15.83 -10.13 -1.96
N GLY A 171 15.17 -11.27 -2.16
CA GLY A 171 15.73 -12.44 -2.85
C GLY A 171 14.86 -13.66 -2.66
#